data_AF-A0A2M8DM84-F1
#
_entry.id   AF-A0A2M8DM84-F1
#
_cell.length_a   1.000
_cell.length_b   1.000
_cell.length_c   1.000
_cell.angle_alpha   90.00
_cell.angle_beta   90.00
_cell.angle_gamma   90.00
#
_symmetry.space_group_name_H-M   'P 1'
#
loop_
_entity.id
_entity.type
_entity.pdbx_description
1 polymer ?
#
loop_
_entity_poly.entity_id
_entity_poly.type
_entity_poly.pdbx_seq_one_letter_code
_entity_poly.pdbx_strand_id
1 'polypeptide(L)'
;PKLKWNKIEDIPGFPLNTFEDVKRRVEANQFGVGIDFTTSNEFAQWLYGGGHKLFFLLLASTPIIVAIASLVLAFVLGNYWLLVGVVLGFAGQFLSNPYNPSKNFWKPIVGILFLVFVYGLWQGKETMTYLSAFFVFPFFINSFVYSMNQDKLKAVAMQSEKIFIFLYQNGKLGLKDNSNEQMYWHREKSN
;
A
#
# COMPACT_ATOMS: atom_id res chain seq x y z
N PRO A 1 2.26 9.95 -23.37
CA PRO A 1 0.79 10.08 -23.51
C PRO A 1 0.43 11.57 -23.68
N LYS A 2 -0.57 11.90 -24.50
CA LYS A 2 -0.97 13.30 -24.73
C LYS A 2 -1.77 13.80 -23.53
N LEU A 3 -1.41 14.95 -22.99
CA LEU A 3 -2.18 15.60 -21.91
C LEU A 3 -3.39 16.32 -22.51
N LYS A 4 -4.56 16.19 -21.89
CA LYS A 4 -5.75 16.98 -22.25
C LYS A 4 -5.61 18.44 -21.82
N TRP A 5 -4.93 18.65 -20.69
CA TRP A 5 -4.68 19.94 -20.06
C TRP A 5 -3.18 20.14 -19.87
N ASN A 6 -2.68 21.35 -20.09
CA ASN A 6 -1.25 21.62 -19.91
C ASN A 6 -0.94 22.15 -18.51
N LYS A 7 -1.92 22.79 -17.88
CA LYS A 7 -1.85 23.34 -16.53
C LYS A 7 -3.10 23.03 -15.72
N ILE A 8 -3.00 23.16 -14.40
CA ILE A 8 -4.13 23.01 -13.46
C ILE A 8 -5.25 24.00 -13.75
N GLU A 9 -4.91 25.24 -14.13
CA GLU A 9 -5.88 26.29 -14.49
C GLU A 9 -6.75 25.91 -15.70
N ASP A 10 -6.28 24.99 -16.55
CA ASP A 10 -7.01 24.55 -17.75
C ASP A 10 -8.09 23.49 -17.41
N ILE A 11 -8.06 22.90 -16.20
CA ILE A 11 -8.95 21.80 -15.82
C ILE A 11 -10.33 22.36 -15.42
N PRO A 12 -11.40 22.06 -16.18
CA PRO A 12 -12.72 22.61 -15.88
C PRO A 12 -13.26 22.13 -14.54
N GLY A 13 -13.68 23.06 -13.69
CA GLY A 13 -14.27 22.75 -12.38
C GLY A 13 -13.29 22.19 -11.34
N PHE A 14 -11.97 22.32 -11.58
CA PHE A 14 -10.98 21.96 -10.57
C PHE A 14 -11.04 22.93 -9.39
N PRO A 15 -10.92 22.46 -8.13
CA PRO A 15 -11.16 23.30 -6.95
C PRO A 15 -10.07 24.34 -6.67
N LEU A 16 -8.95 24.31 -7.40
CA LEU A 16 -7.78 25.15 -7.16
C LEU A 16 -7.27 25.78 -8.47
N ASN A 17 -6.68 26.97 -8.37
CA ASN A 17 -6.38 27.76 -9.58
C ASN A 17 -4.99 27.47 -10.18
N THR A 18 -4.01 27.08 -9.37
CA THR A 18 -2.63 26.84 -9.84
C THR A 18 -1.99 25.64 -9.15
N PHE A 19 -0.99 25.04 -9.77
CA PHE A 19 -0.23 23.95 -9.16
C PHE A 19 0.51 24.36 -7.88
N GLU A 20 0.98 25.60 -7.80
CA GLU A 20 1.55 26.14 -6.55
C GLU A 20 0.49 26.22 -5.44
N ASP A 21 -0.75 26.59 -5.75
CA ASP A 21 -1.85 26.58 -4.77
C ASP A 21 -2.16 25.15 -4.31
N VAL A 22 -2.12 24.17 -5.23
CA VAL A 22 -2.23 22.74 -4.88
C VAL A 22 -1.14 22.34 -3.88
N LYS A 23 0.13 22.61 -4.18
CA LYS A 23 1.26 22.28 -3.28
C LYS A 23 1.08 22.92 -1.90
N ARG A 24 0.88 24.24 -1.87
CA ARG A 24 0.74 25.00 -0.63
C ARG A 24 -0.40 24.48 0.25
N ARG A 25 -1.56 24.20 -0.34
CA ARG A 25 -2.73 23.75 0.44
C ARG A 25 -2.65 22.29 0.86
N VAL A 26 -1.94 21.45 0.11
CA VAL A 26 -1.61 20.09 0.53
C VAL A 26 -0.60 20.10 1.68
N GLU A 27 0.42 20.95 1.61
CA GLU A 27 1.38 21.16 2.71
C GLU A 27 0.71 21.71 3.98
N ALA A 28 -0.28 22.59 3.82
CA ALA A 28 -1.09 23.12 4.91
C ALA A 28 -2.15 22.14 5.44
N ASN A 29 -2.18 20.88 4.98
CA ASN A 29 -3.19 19.86 5.32
C ASN A 29 -4.65 20.28 5.05
N GLN A 30 -4.88 21.29 4.20
CA GLN A 30 -6.23 21.69 3.78
C GLN A 30 -6.78 20.71 2.73
N PHE A 31 -5.90 20.15 1.91
CA PHE A 31 -6.24 19.12 0.93
C PHE A 31 -5.38 17.87 1.12
N GLY A 32 -5.99 16.70 1.01
CA GLY A 32 -5.32 15.41 0.85
C GLY A 32 -5.16 15.04 -0.62
N VAL A 33 -4.05 14.39 -0.97
CA VAL A 33 -3.88 13.75 -2.28
C VAL A 33 -4.04 12.25 -2.10
N GLY A 34 -5.02 11.68 -2.81
CA GLY A 34 -5.24 10.24 -2.89
C GLY A 34 -4.75 9.72 -4.24
N ILE A 35 -4.09 8.56 -4.24
CA ILE A 35 -3.62 7.90 -5.45
C ILE A 35 -4.19 6.50 -5.50
N ASP A 36 -4.71 6.12 -6.68
CA ASP A 36 -5.20 4.78 -6.93
C ASP A 36 -4.06 3.75 -6.79
N PHE A 37 -4.35 2.70 -6.04
CA PHE A 37 -3.36 1.70 -5.66
C PHE A 37 -2.87 0.84 -6.83
N THR A 38 -3.73 0.47 -7.79
CA THR A 38 -3.26 -0.29 -8.96
C THR A 38 -2.23 0.52 -9.75
N THR A 39 -2.47 1.82 -9.85
CA THR A 39 -1.58 2.73 -10.57
C THR A 39 -0.23 2.87 -9.90
N SER A 40 -0.18 2.97 -8.56
CA SER A 40 1.11 3.09 -7.86
C SER A 40 2.01 1.87 -8.07
N ASN A 41 1.43 0.67 -8.20
CA ASN A 41 2.18 -0.54 -8.53
C ASN A 41 2.61 -0.61 -10.00
N GLU A 42 1.76 -0.18 -10.94
CA GLU A 42 2.12 -0.12 -12.37
C GLU A 42 3.31 0.84 -12.60
N PHE A 43 3.32 1.97 -11.89
CA PHE A 43 4.38 2.96 -11.97
C PHE A 43 5.60 2.62 -11.11
N ALA A 44 5.57 1.57 -10.27
CA ALA A 44 6.68 1.24 -9.37
C ALA A 44 8.00 1.02 -10.13
N GLN A 45 7.97 0.34 -11.28
CA GLN A 45 9.18 0.15 -12.07
C GLN A 45 9.76 1.47 -12.60
N TRP A 46 8.91 2.43 -12.96
CA TRP A 46 9.34 3.75 -13.38
C TRP A 46 9.85 4.60 -12.22
N LEU A 47 9.19 4.52 -11.06
CA LEU A 47 9.52 5.29 -9.85
C LEU A 47 10.86 4.88 -9.21
N TYR A 48 11.20 3.59 -9.28
CA TYR A 48 12.33 3.04 -8.53
C TYR A 48 13.39 2.34 -9.40
N GLY A 49 13.17 2.22 -10.71
CA GLY A 49 14.09 1.59 -11.65
C GLY A 49 14.12 0.06 -11.58
N GLY A 50 14.98 -0.55 -12.41
CA GLY A 50 15.02 -2.00 -12.62
C GLY A 50 15.43 -2.82 -11.40
N GLY A 51 16.35 -2.31 -10.55
CA GLY A 51 16.81 -3.01 -9.35
C GLY A 51 15.70 -3.21 -8.30
N HIS A 52 14.71 -2.31 -8.26
CA HIS A 52 13.57 -2.44 -7.36
C HIS A 52 12.58 -3.54 -7.77
N LYS A 53 12.61 -4.00 -9.03
CA LYS A 53 11.76 -5.11 -9.47
C LYS A 53 12.05 -6.38 -8.66
N LEU A 54 13.32 -6.65 -8.36
CA LEU A 54 13.71 -7.80 -7.54
C LEU A 54 13.25 -7.66 -6.09
N PHE A 55 13.39 -6.45 -5.52
CA PHE A 55 12.91 -6.14 -4.17
C PHE A 55 11.40 -6.34 -4.05
N PHE A 56 10.60 -5.80 -4.98
CA PHE A 56 9.15 -6.02 -4.97
C PHE A 56 8.77 -7.47 -5.24
N LEU A 57 9.52 -8.20 -6.08
CA LEU A 57 9.25 -9.61 -6.33
C LEU A 57 9.52 -10.45 -5.07
N LEU A 58 10.59 -10.16 -4.34
CA LEU A 58 10.87 -10.80 -3.05
C LEU A 58 9.74 -10.53 -2.04
N LEU A 59 9.31 -9.27 -1.92
CA LEU A 59 8.24 -8.89 -0.99
C LEU A 59 6.86 -9.42 -1.42
N ALA A 60 6.57 -9.51 -2.72
CA ALA A 60 5.37 -10.15 -3.23
C ALA A 60 5.39 -11.67 -3.05
N SER A 61 6.58 -12.27 -2.97
CA SER A 61 6.78 -13.70 -2.72
C SER A 61 6.74 -14.07 -1.23
N THR A 62 6.54 -13.10 -0.32
CA THR A 62 6.43 -13.33 1.12
C THR A 62 5.53 -14.50 1.53
N PRO A 63 4.30 -14.69 1.02
CA PRO A 63 3.45 -15.82 1.43
C PRO A 63 4.04 -17.17 1.01
N ILE A 64 4.76 -17.22 -0.12
CA ILE A 64 5.41 -18.42 -0.63
C ILE A 64 6.61 -18.75 0.26
N ILE A 65 7.39 -17.73 0.62
CA ILE A 65 8.50 -17.87 1.57
C ILE A 65 7.97 -18.40 2.92
N VAL A 66 6.88 -17.82 3.42
CA VAL A 66 6.20 -18.29 4.65
C VAL A 66 5.71 -19.73 4.50
N ALA A 67 5.12 -20.10 3.37
CA ALA A 67 4.65 -21.46 3.14
C ALA A 67 5.81 -22.48 3.16
N ILE A 68 6.92 -22.17 2.50
CA ILE A 68 8.13 -23.00 2.50
C ILE A 68 8.70 -23.10 3.93
N ALA A 69 8.84 -21.97 4.63
CA ALA A 69 9.35 -21.94 6.00
C ALA A 69 8.45 -22.73 6.97
N SER A 70 7.13 -22.58 6.84
CA SER A 70 6.12 -23.31 7.61
C SER A 70 6.26 -24.83 7.44
N LEU A 71 6.41 -25.30 6.20
CA LEU A 71 6.64 -26.71 5.90
C LEU A 71 7.96 -27.20 6.53
N VAL A 72 9.07 -26.52 6.25
CA VAL A 72 10.40 -26.91 6.77
C VAL A 72 10.40 -26.98 8.29
N LEU A 73 9.90 -25.94 8.96
CA LEU A 73 9.87 -25.89 10.42
C LEU A 73 8.93 -26.95 11.02
N ALA A 74 7.82 -27.28 10.38
CA ALA A 74 6.92 -28.34 10.83
C ALA A 74 7.65 -29.70 10.88
N PHE A 75 8.46 -30.02 9.86
CA PHE A 75 9.20 -31.28 9.82
C PHE A 75 10.42 -31.29 10.74
N VAL A 76 11.20 -30.20 10.76
CA VAL A 76 12.42 -30.11 11.60
C VAL A 76 12.10 -30.16 13.09
N LEU A 77 11.02 -29.50 13.51
CA LEU A 77 10.61 -29.44 14.92
C LEU A 77 9.62 -30.56 15.31
N GLY A 78 9.22 -31.41 14.36
CA GLY A 78 8.19 -32.43 14.56
C GLY A 78 6.82 -31.86 14.95
N ASN A 79 6.57 -30.57 14.67
CA ASN A 79 5.40 -29.84 15.11
C ASN A 79 4.50 -29.44 13.93
N TYR A 80 3.56 -30.32 13.61
CA TYR A 80 2.65 -30.14 12.47
C TYR A 80 1.66 -28.99 12.62
N TRP A 81 1.49 -28.40 13.81
CA TRP A 81 0.72 -27.15 13.95
C TRP A 81 1.28 -26.02 13.10
N LEU A 82 2.59 -26.05 12.82
CA LEU A 82 3.23 -25.03 11.99
C LEU A 82 2.74 -25.04 10.55
N LEU A 83 2.11 -26.13 10.06
CA LEU A 83 1.50 -26.19 8.72
C LEU A 83 0.34 -25.19 8.56
N VAL A 84 -0.33 -24.81 9.66
CA VAL A 84 -1.32 -23.74 9.67
C VAL A 84 -0.70 -22.41 9.21
N GLY A 85 0.62 -22.26 9.36
CA GLY A 85 1.42 -21.15 8.86
C GLY A 85 1.24 -20.85 7.37
N VAL A 86 1.01 -21.87 6.52
CA VAL A 86 0.72 -21.67 5.10
C VAL A 86 -0.54 -20.82 4.93
N VAL A 87 -1.64 -21.21 5.60
CA VAL A 87 -2.92 -20.49 5.53
C VAL A 87 -2.79 -19.09 6.12
N LEU A 88 -2.08 -18.96 7.24
CA LEU A 88 -1.83 -17.67 7.88
C LEU A 88 -1.03 -16.71 6.99
N GLY A 89 -0.06 -17.23 6.22
CA GLY A 89 0.73 -16.44 5.28
C GLY A 89 -0.13 -15.79 4.20
N PHE A 90 -0.99 -16.58 3.56
CA PHE A 90 -1.93 -16.05 2.56
C PHE A 90 -3.01 -15.16 3.18
N ALA A 91 -3.51 -15.50 4.36
CA ALA A 91 -4.49 -14.69 5.07
C ALA A 91 -3.92 -13.30 5.42
N GLY A 92 -2.68 -13.23 5.92
CA GLY A 92 -2.00 -11.96 6.24
C GLY A 92 -1.85 -11.07 5.00
N GLN A 93 -1.47 -11.64 3.86
CA GLN A 93 -1.40 -10.89 2.60
C GLN A 93 -2.77 -10.45 2.10
N PHE A 94 -3.78 -11.33 2.13
CA PHE A 94 -5.12 -11.00 1.67
C PHE A 94 -5.73 -9.86 2.51
N LEU A 95 -5.60 -9.95 3.84
CA LEU A 95 -6.19 -8.98 4.75
C LEU A 95 -5.49 -7.61 4.77
N SER A 96 -4.24 -7.55 4.32
CA SER A 96 -3.49 -6.28 4.17
C SER A 96 -3.82 -5.50 2.90
N ASN A 97 -4.59 -6.08 1.97
CA ASN A 97 -5.02 -5.45 0.73
C ASN A 97 -5.74 -4.11 1.00
N PRO A 98 -5.36 -2.98 0.36
CA PRO A 98 -5.98 -1.68 0.56
C PRO A 98 -7.45 -1.65 0.15
N TYR A 99 -7.89 -2.53 -0.76
CA TYR A 99 -9.29 -2.67 -1.13
C TYR A 99 -10.12 -3.46 -0.11
N ASN A 100 -9.49 -4.03 0.92
CA ASN A 100 -10.23 -4.70 1.99
C ASN A 100 -10.91 -3.65 2.89
N PRO A 101 -12.25 -3.57 2.92
CA PRO A 101 -12.97 -2.58 3.73
C PRO A 101 -12.75 -2.80 5.24
N SER A 102 -12.39 -4.03 5.64
CA SER A 102 -12.12 -4.38 7.04
C SER A 102 -10.65 -4.13 7.46
N LYS A 103 -9.79 -3.59 6.59
CA LYS A 103 -8.35 -3.40 6.90
C LYS A 103 -8.10 -2.66 8.21
N ASN A 104 -8.89 -1.62 8.50
CA ASN A 104 -8.76 -0.84 9.74
C ASN A 104 -9.15 -1.65 11.00
N PHE A 105 -10.02 -2.65 10.87
CA PHE A 105 -10.33 -3.59 11.94
C PHE A 105 -9.18 -4.58 12.21
N TRP A 106 -8.47 -5.01 11.16
CA TRP A 106 -7.36 -5.96 11.29
C TRP A 106 -6.07 -5.34 11.83
N LYS A 107 -5.83 -4.04 11.62
CA LYS A 107 -4.63 -3.34 12.13
C LYS A 107 -4.36 -3.55 13.64
N PRO A 108 -5.32 -3.32 14.56
CA PRO A 108 -5.08 -3.56 15.99
C PRO A 108 -4.83 -5.04 16.30
N ILE A 109 -5.52 -5.96 15.61
CA ILE A 109 -5.33 -7.40 15.78
C ILE A 109 -3.90 -7.80 15.39
N VAL A 110 -3.40 -7.29 14.26
CA VAL A 110 -2.01 -7.50 13.83
C VAL A 110 -1.02 -6.93 14.86
N GLY A 111 -1.33 -5.78 15.46
CA GLY A 111 -0.54 -5.20 16.53
C GLY A 111 -0.45 -6.11 17.75
N ILE A 112 -1.57 -6.71 18.18
CA ILE A 112 -1.60 -7.69 19.27
C ILE A 112 -0.81 -8.95 18.89
N LEU A 113 -0.98 -9.47 17.67
CA LEU A 113 -0.23 -10.63 17.19
C LEU A 113 1.27 -10.37 17.14
N PHE A 114 1.70 -9.14 16.85
CA PHE A 114 3.11 -8.75 16.94
C PHE A 114 3.61 -8.77 18.40
N LEU A 115 2.81 -8.32 19.37
CA LEU A 115 3.16 -8.46 20.79
C LEU A 115 3.23 -9.93 21.22
N VAL A 116 2.33 -10.77 20.72
CA VAL A 116 2.36 -12.22 20.94
C VAL A 116 3.63 -12.84 20.35
N PHE A 117 4.05 -12.40 19.16
CA PHE A 117 5.34 -12.80 18.56
C PHE A 117 6.52 -12.45 19.48
N VAL A 118 6.61 -11.20 19.94
CA VAL A 118 7.70 -10.74 20.81
C VAL A 118 7.72 -11.52 22.14
N TYR A 119 6.55 -11.70 22.75
CA TYR A 119 6.41 -12.46 23.99
C TYR A 119 6.80 -13.94 23.80
N GLY A 120 6.36 -14.57 22.70
CA GLY A 120 6.71 -15.94 22.36
C GLY A 120 8.21 -16.13 22.17
N LEU A 121 8.85 -15.17 21.49
CA LEU A 121 10.29 -15.17 21.27
C LEU A 121 11.04 -15.05 22.60
N TRP A 122 10.59 -14.19 23.50
CA TRP A 122 11.20 -14.01 24.82
C TRP A 122 11.05 -15.25 25.73
N GLN A 123 9.90 -15.92 25.69
CA GLN A 123 9.60 -17.10 26.51
C GLN A 123 10.04 -18.44 25.87
N GLY A 124 10.67 -18.40 24.69
CA GLY A 124 11.04 -19.61 23.94
C GLY A 124 9.84 -20.45 23.48
N LYS A 125 8.66 -19.86 23.31
CA LYS A 125 7.43 -20.54 22.87
C LYS A 125 7.37 -20.60 21.34
N GLU A 126 8.19 -21.46 20.77
CA GLU A 126 8.42 -21.60 19.32
C GLU A 126 7.13 -21.60 18.47
N THR A 127 6.15 -22.45 18.80
CA THR A 127 4.89 -22.55 18.04
C THR A 127 4.16 -21.22 17.95
N MET A 128 4.07 -20.50 19.07
CA MET A 128 3.36 -19.23 19.14
C MET A 128 4.11 -18.15 18.37
N THR A 129 5.44 -18.13 18.49
CA THR A 129 6.33 -17.24 17.75
C THR A 129 6.17 -17.42 16.25
N TYR A 130 6.26 -18.65 15.75
CA TYR A 130 6.19 -18.90 14.31
C TYR A 130 4.79 -18.62 13.74
N LEU A 131 3.72 -19.08 14.39
CA LEU A 131 2.36 -18.85 13.89
C LEU A 131 2.01 -17.36 13.85
N SER A 132 2.36 -16.60 14.88
CA SER A 132 2.16 -15.14 14.87
C SER A 132 3.00 -14.48 13.77
N ALA A 133 4.28 -14.84 13.64
CA ALA A 133 5.16 -14.33 12.58
C ALA A 133 4.61 -14.59 11.17
N PHE A 134 4.13 -15.81 10.91
CA PHE A 134 3.61 -16.21 9.60
C PHE A 134 2.42 -15.39 9.14
N PHE A 135 1.62 -14.82 10.06
CA PHE A 135 0.55 -13.89 9.71
C PHE A 135 1.03 -12.44 9.63
N VAL A 136 1.80 -12.03 10.64
CA VAL A 136 2.18 -10.63 10.88
C VAL A 136 3.10 -10.10 9.78
N PHE A 137 4.14 -10.85 9.39
CA PHE A 137 5.11 -10.37 8.41
C PHE A 137 4.52 -10.16 7.01
N PRO A 138 3.76 -11.11 6.42
CA PRO A 138 3.07 -10.87 5.15
C PRO A 138 2.14 -9.66 5.21
N PHE A 139 1.38 -9.50 6.31
CA PHE A 139 0.48 -8.36 6.47
C PHE A 139 1.23 -7.02 6.46
N PHE A 140 2.32 -6.93 7.24
CA PHE A 140 3.12 -5.71 7.35
C PHE A 140 3.87 -5.41 6.07
N ILE A 141 4.56 -6.39 5.48
CA ILE A 141 5.34 -6.21 4.25
C ILE A 141 4.45 -5.69 3.13
N ASN A 142 3.30 -6.32 2.95
CA ASN A 142 2.37 -5.93 1.90
C ASN A 142 1.79 -4.52 2.16
N SER A 143 1.37 -4.23 3.40
CA SER A 143 0.90 -2.89 3.78
C SER A 143 1.97 -1.81 3.60
N PHE A 144 3.23 -2.12 3.92
CA PHE A 144 4.36 -1.21 3.81
C PHE A 144 4.68 -0.90 2.35
N VAL A 145 4.79 -1.94 1.50
CA VAL A 145 4.99 -1.79 0.06
C VAL A 145 3.94 -0.88 -0.57
N TYR A 146 2.68 -1.06 -0.17
CA TYR A 146 1.58 -0.25 -0.67
C TYR A 146 1.69 1.21 -0.30
N SER A 147 1.94 1.50 0.99
CA SER A 147 2.14 2.88 1.44
C SER A 147 3.33 3.50 0.72
N MET A 148 4.46 2.80 0.69
CA MET A 148 5.69 3.28 0.06
C MET A 148 5.47 3.68 -1.40
N ASN A 149 4.78 2.84 -2.18
CA ASN A 149 4.49 3.12 -3.60
C ASN A 149 3.55 4.32 -3.78
N GLN A 150 2.49 4.41 -2.97
CA GLN A 150 1.56 5.54 -3.02
C GLN A 150 2.24 6.84 -2.61
N ASP A 151 3.01 6.83 -1.52
CA ASP A 151 3.72 7.99 -1.01
C ASP A 151 4.76 8.50 -2.01
N LYS A 152 5.50 7.59 -2.65
CA LYS A 152 6.47 7.95 -3.69
C LYS A 152 5.78 8.53 -4.93
N LEU A 153 4.70 7.91 -5.42
CA LEU A 153 3.97 8.43 -6.57
C LEU A 153 3.34 9.80 -6.24
N LYS A 154 2.86 9.99 -5.01
CA LYS A 154 2.37 11.27 -4.51
C LYS A 154 3.47 12.32 -4.51
N ALA A 155 4.64 12.00 -3.96
CA ALA A 155 5.78 12.92 -3.96
C ALA A 155 6.16 13.34 -5.38
N VAL A 156 6.20 12.41 -6.33
CA VAL A 156 6.52 12.70 -7.74
C VAL A 156 5.42 13.52 -8.42
N ALA A 157 4.15 13.22 -8.17
CA ALA A 157 3.03 14.01 -8.66
C ALA A 157 3.08 15.45 -8.14
N MET A 158 3.48 15.64 -6.89
CA MET A 158 3.64 16.97 -6.28
C MET A 158 4.87 17.74 -6.75
N GLN A 159 5.85 17.07 -7.39
CA GLN A 159 7.02 17.73 -7.97
C GLN A 159 6.82 18.19 -9.41
N SER A 160 5.83 17.64 -10.13
CA SER A 160 5.61 17.92 -11.55
C SER A 160 4.14 18.08 -11.87
N GLU A 161 3.74 19.29 -12.26
CA GLU A 161 2.38 19.60 -12.71
C GLU A 161 1.93 18.68 -13.85
N LYS A 162 2.82 18.37 -14.80
CA LYS A 162 2.51 17.45 -15.91
C LYS A 162 2.15 16.05 -15.43
N ILE A 163 2.87 15.54 -14.43
CA ILE A 163 2.61 14.21 -13.86
C ILE A 163 1.32 14.25 -13.04
N PHE A 164 1.11 15.31 -12.26
CA PHE A 164 -0.13 15.50 -11.52
C PHE A 164 -1.34 15.47 -12.45
N ILE A 165 -1.32 16.28 -13.51
CA ILE A 165 -2.40 16.35 -14.51
C ILE A 165 -2.56 15.01 -15.20
N PHE A 166 -1.47 14.35 -15.57
CA PHE A 166 -1.51 13.02 -16.17
C PHE A 166 -2.23 12.00 -15.27
N LEU A 167 -1.92 11.98 -13.97
CA LEU A 167 -2.57 11.04 -13.04
C LEU A 167 -4.02 11.44 -12.78
N TYR A 168 -4.29 12.74 -12.63
CA TYR A 168 -5.63 13.27 -12.40
C TYR A 168 -6.56 12.96 -13.59
N GLN A 169 -6.16 13.29 -14.83
CA GLN A 169 -6.99 13.08 -16.03
C GLN A 169 -7.32 11.61 -16.30
N ASN A 170 -6.52 10.67 -15.80
CA ASN A 170 -6.77 9.24 -15.92
C ASN A 170 -7.53 8.66 -14.72
N GLY A 171 -8.03 9.52 -13.82
CA GLY A 171 -8.74 9.11 -12.61
C GLY A 171 -7.87 8.34 -11.61
N LYS A 172 -6.54 8.45 -11.71
CA LYS A 172 -5.59 7.74 -10.86
C LYS A 172 -5.07 8.57 -9.69
N LEU A 173 -5.36 9.87 -9.70
CA LEU A 173 -5.11 10.78 -8.59
C LEU A 173 -6.39 11.57 -8.32
N GLY A 174 -6.71 11.72 -7.04
CA GLY A 174 -7.81 12.53 -6.55
C GLY A 174 -7.35 13.50 -5.47
N LEU A 175 -8.11 14.58 -5.31
CA LEU A 175 -7.92 15.56 -4.25
C LEU A 175 -9.06 15.40 -3.24
N LYS A 176 -8.78 15.30 -1.95
CA LYS A 176 -9.78 15.36 -0.87
C LYS A 176 -9.68 16.72 -0.20
N ASP A 177 -10.77 17.47 -0.15
CA ASP A 177 -10.85 18.64 0.70
C ASP A 177 -11.11 18.18 2.14
N ASN A 178 -10.21 18.52 3.06
CA ASN A 178 -10.29 18.05 4.44
C ASN A 178 -11.30 18.86 5.28
N SER A 179 -11.76 20.01 4.79
CA SER A 179 -12.73 20.86 5.51
C SER A 179 -14.16 20.32 5.42
N ASN A 180 -14.52 19.74 4.27
CA ASN A 180 -15.87 19.26 3.95
C ASN A 180 -15.90 17.78 3.51
N GLU A 181 -14.76 17.10 3.57
CA GLU A 181 -14.53 15.71 3.13
C GLU A 181 -14.84 15.41 1.66
N GLN A 182 -15.06 16.43 0.82
CA GLN A 182 -15.36 16.22 -0.59
C GLN A 182 -14.16 15.67 -1.36
N MET A 183 -14.41 14.68 -2.21
CA MET A 183 -13.38 14.06 -3.05
C MET A 183 -13.55 14.47 -4.52
N TYR A 184 -12.53 15.14 -5.05
CA TYR A 184 -12.42 15.55 -6.44
C TYR A 184 -11.60 14.51 -7.20
N TRP A 185 -12.30 13.61 -7.89
CA TRP A 185 -11.70 12.64 -8.81
C TRP A 185 -12.18 12.96 -10.22
N HIS A 186 -11.26 12.91 -11.19
CA HIS A 186 -11.70 12.85 -12.57
C HIS A 186 -12.26 11.45 -12.84
N ARG A 187 -13.53 11.37 -13.23
CA ARG A 187 -14.09 10.16 -13.83
C ARG A 187 -14.37 10.49 -15.28
N GLU A 188 -13.66 9.86 -16.21
CA GLU A 188 -14.17 9.83 -17.58
C GLU A 188 -15.56 9.18 -17.53
N LYS A 189 -16.57 9.85 -18.08
CA LYS A 189 -17.85 9.18 -18.35
C LYS A 189 -17.53 8.05 -19.31
N SER A 190 -17.64 6.80 -18.86
CA SER A 190 -17.67 5.66 -19.77
C SER A 190 -18.93 5.83 -20.63
N ASN A 191 -18.74 6.10 -21.91
CA ASN A 191 -19.78 5.88 -22.90
C ASN A 191 -19.88 4.38 -23.20
#